data_AF-A0A3D3XIM8-F1
#
_entry.id   AF-A0A3D3XIM8-F1
#
_cell.length_a   1.000
_cell.length_b   1.000
_cell.length_c   1.000
_cell.angle_alpha   90.00
_cell.angle_beta   90.00
_cell.angle_gamma   90.00
#
_symmetry.space_group_name_H-M   'P 1'
#
loop_
_entity.id
_entity.type
_entity.pdbx_description
1 polymer ?
#
loop_
_entity_poly.entity_id
_entity_poly.type
_entity_poly.pdbx_seq_one_letter_code
_entity_poly.pdbx_strand_id
1 'polypeptide(L)'
;MENIMTITGIIILTAVCITIVSPIRGLFNKSRSVGCALAGALTMMAALPGALHAWGEGQSIPWTSAYLILALVGAGSIFRQLMLHKQEQRML
;
A
#
# COMPACT_ATOMS: atom_id res chain seq x y z
N MET A 1 -6.21 20.89 -23.78
CA MET A 1 -5.57 20.81 -22.45
C MET A 1 -6.45 20.08 -21.45
N GLU A 2 -7.76 20.34 -21.43
CA GLU A 2 -8.74 19.67 -20.55
C GLU A 2 -8.68 18.13 -20.59
N ASN A 3 -8.71 17.52 -21.80
CA ASN A 3 -8.63 16.06 -21.95
C ASN A 3 -7.34 15.44 -21.38
N ILE A 4 -6.21 16.15 -21.42
CA ILE A 4 -4.92 15.63 -20.93
C ILE A 4 -4.94 15.59 -19.40
N MET A 5 -5.50 16.62 -18.75
CA MET A 5 -5.66 16.65 -17.28
C MET A 5 -6.58 15.54 -16.80
N THR A 6 -7.70 15.31 -17.50
CA THR A 6 -8.65 14.24 -17.15
C THR A 6 -8.02 12.85 -17.27
N ILE A 7 -7.33 12.57 -18.39
CA ILE A 7 -6.63 11.28 -18.59
C ILE A 7 -5.56 11.06 -17.53
N THR A 8 -4.76 12.09 -17.23
CA THR A 8 -3.73 12.02 -16.20
C THR A 8 -4.32 11.73 -14.82
N GLY A 9 -5.43 12.39 -14.46
CA GLY A 9 -6.15 12.14 -13.21
C GLY A 9 -6.67 10.70 -13.10
N ILE A 10 -7.23 10.14 -14.19
CA ILE A 10 -7.71 8.75 -14.22
C ILE A 10 -6.56 7.77 -14.02
N ILE A 11 -5.41 7.98 -14.68
CA ILE A 11 -4.23 7.11 -14.54
C ILE A 11 -3.73 7.13 -13.09
N ILE A 12 -3.61 8.32 -12.48
CA ILE A 12 -3.17 8.46 -11.09
C ILE A 12 -4.15 7.76 -10.15
N LEU A 13 -5.45 8.00 -10.31
CA LEU A 13 -6.48 7.36 -9.48
C LEU A 13 -6.41 5.84 -9.58
N THR A 14 -6.28 5.31 -10.80
CA THR A 14 -6.17 3.88 -11.05
C THR A 14 -4.92 3.30 -10.40
N ALA A 15 -3.78 3.98 -10.52
CA ALA A 15 -2.53 3.57 -9.89
C ALA A 15 -2.64 3.54 -8.36
N VAL A 16 -3.29 4.54 -7.75
CA VAL A 16 -3.55 4.58 -6.30
C VAL A 16 -4.44 3.41 -5.88
N CYS A 17 -5.54 3.16 -6.59
CA CYS A 17 -6.43 2.04 -6.29
C CYS A 17 -5.70 0.69 -6.38
N ILE A 18 -4.90 0.46 -7.42
CA ILE A 18 -4.12 -0.77 -7.57
C ILE A 18 -3.11 -0.91 -6.43
N THR A 19 -2.45 0.19 -6.04
CA THR A 19 -1.45 0.21 -4.98
C THR A 19 -2.06 -0.12 -3.61
N ILE A 20 -3.31 0.26 -3.35
CA ILE A 20 -4.02 -0.06 -2.09
C ILE A 20 -4.60 -1.48 -2.12
N VAL A 21 -5.22 -1.91 -3.23
CA VAL A 21 -5.89 -3.21 -3.33
C VAL A 21 -4.88 -4.37 -3.36
N SER A 22 -3.71 -4.17 -3.98
CA SER A 22 -2.67 -5.20 -4.10
C SER A 22 -2.11 -5.70 -2.75
N PRO A 23 -1.72 -4.85 -1.78
CA PRO A 23 -1.26 -5.31 -0.47
C PRO A 23 -2.38 -5.95 0.35
N ILE A 24 -3.63 -5.48 0.25
CA ILE A 24 -4.79 -6.16 0.86
C ILE A 24 -4.88 -7.59 0.31
N ARG A 25 -4.81 -7.74 -1.02
CA ARG A 25 -4.81 -9.05 -1.67
C ARG A 25 -3.61 -9.90 -1.24
N GLY A 26 -2.41 -9.32 -1.10
CA GLY A 26 -1.22 -9.97 -0.55
C GLY A 26 -1.41 -10.48 0.88
N LEU A 27 -2.23 -9.78 1.67
CA LEU A 27 -2.58 -10.15 3.04
C LEU A 27 -3.51 -11.37 3.15
N PHE A 28 -4.24 -11.69 2.07
CA PHE A 28 -5.11 -12.88 2.00
C PHE A 28 -4.60 -13.98 1.05
N ASN A 29 -3.74 -13.67 0.08
CA ASN A 29 -3.25 -14.63 -0.91
C ASN A 29 -2.39 -15.74 -0.28
N LYS A 30 -2.65 -17.01 -0.62
CA LYS A 30 -1.87 -18.15 -0.09
C LYS A 30 -0.53 -18.34 -0.80
N SER A 31 -0.37 -17.76 -1.99
CA SER A 31 0.84 -17.89 -2.80
C SER A 31 1.74 -16.66 -2.70
N ARG A 32 3.05 -16.89 -2.79
CA ARG A 32 4.07 -15.83 -2.80
C ARG A 32 3.87 -14.95 -4.03
N SER A 33 3.87 -13.62 -3.84
CA SER A 33 3.72 -12.68 -4.95
C SER A 33 4.54 -11.42 -4.71
N VAL A 34 5.76 -11.36 -5.25
CA VAL A 34 6.69 -10.22 -5.09
C VAL A 34 6.04 -8.86 -5.40
N GLY A 35 5.12 -8.81 -6.37
CA GLY A 35 4.37 -7.60 -6.69
C GLY A 35 3.52 -7.07 -5.53
N CYS A 36 2.95 -7.95 -4.69
CA CYS A 36 2.20 -7.54 -3.51
C CYS A 36 3.11 -6.96 -2.42
N ALA A 37 4.36 -7.44 -2.28
CA ALA A 37 5.32 -6.93 -1.31
C ALA A 37 5.81 -5.55 -1.74
N LEU A 38 6.11 -5.41 -3.04
CA LEU A 38 6.49 -4.14 -3.62
C LEU A 38 5.35 -3.10 -3.47
N ALA A 39 4.11 -3.49 -3.77
CA ALA A 39 2.94 -2.64 -3.57
C ALA A 39 2.73 -2.28 -2.09
N GLY A 40 2.98 -3.22 -1.16
CA GLY A 40 2.97 -2.95 0.27
C GLY A 40 4.02 -1.93 0.70
N ALA A 41 5.25 -2.03 0.17
CA ALA A 41 6.33 -1.08 0.45
C ALA A 41 6.01 0.31 -0.09
N LEU A 42 5.51 0.40 -1.32
CA LEU A 42 5.07 1.66 -1.93
C LEU A 42 3.93 2.31 -1.15
N THR A 43 2.96 1.50 -0.68
CA THR A 43 1.87 1.99 0.18
C THR A 43 2.41 2.56 1.48
N MET A 44 3.38 1.90 2.10
CA MET A 44 4.00 2.38 3.33
C MET A 44 4.77 3.69 3.13
N MET A 45 5.56 3.77 2.05
CA MET A 45 6.29 4.98 1.68
C MET A 45 5.38 6.17 1.36
N ALA A 46 4.17 5.93 0.84
CA ALA A 46 3.18 6.99 0.60
C ALA A 46 2.38 7.35 1.87
N ALA A 47 2.03 6.36 2.68
CA ALA A 47 1.19 6.54 3.86
C ALA A 47 1.92 7.24 5.02
N LEU A 48 3.22 7.01 5.19
CA LEU A 48 4.03 7.63 6.25
C LEU A 48 4.11 9.17 6.11
N PRO A 49 4.48 9.73 4.94
CA PRO A 49 4.40 11.17 4.70
C PRO A 49 2.99 11.72 4.83
N GLY A 50 1.96 10.98 4.35
CA GLY A 50 0.56 11.38 4.49
C GLY A 50 0.11 11.48 5.94
N ALA A 51 0.52 10.55 6.80
CA ALA A 51 0.25 10.58 8.22
C ALA A 51 0.94 11.78 8.92
N LEU A 52 2.22 12.03 8.60
CA LEU A 52 2.98 13.16 9.14
C LEU A 52 2.41 14.51 8.69
N HIS A 53 2.02 14.60 7.43
CA HIS A 53 1.39 15.79 6.87
C HIS A 53 0.03 16.06 7.52
N ALA A 54 -0.82 15.03 7.66
CA ALA A 54 -2.12 15.16 8.34
C ALA A 54 -1.95 15.55 9.82
N TRP A 55 -0.94 15.02 10.50
CA TRP A 55 -0.62 15.40 11.88
C TRP A 55 -0.16 16.86 12.00
N GLY A 56 0.68 17.32 11.07
CA GLY A 56 1.24 18.68 11.06
C GLY A 56 0.21 19.75 10.69
N GLU A 57 -0.75 19.45 9.83
CA GLU A 57 -1.81 20.39 9.43
C GLU A 57 -2.95 20.49 10.46
N GLY A 58 -2.89 19.75 11.57
CA GLY A 58 -4.02 19.63 12.50
C GLY A 58 -5.26 19.01 11.85
N GLN A 59 -5.09 18.35 10.70
CA GLN A 59 -6.15 17.64 10.01
C GLN A 59 -6.63 16.50 10.90
N SER A 60 -7.96 16.42 11.02
CA SER A 60 -8.70 15.56 11.94
C SER A 60 -8.12 14.14 12.12
N ILE A 61 -8.09 13.68 13.38
CA ILE A 61 -7.77 12.31 13.84
C ILE A 61 -8.13 11.18 12.84
N PRO A 62 -9.31 11.19 12.17
CA PRO A 62 -9.65 10.20 11.15
C PRO A 62 -8.66 10.10 9.97
N TRP A 63 -8.09 11.21 9.47
CA TRP A 63 -7.14 11.16 8.36
C TRP A 63 -5.80 10.56 8.76
N THR A 64 -5.23 10.99 9.89
CA THR A 64 -4.02 10.38 10.46
C THR A 64 -4.24 8.88 10.69
N SER A 65 -5.40 8.51 11.23
CA SER A 65 -5.77 7.12 11.50
C SER A 65 -5.89 6.30 10.21
N ALA A 66 -6.48 6.86 9.15
CA ALA A 66 -6.58 6.21 7.84
C ALA A 66 -5.20 5.93 7.23
N TYR A 67 -4.29 6.91 7.28
CA TYR A 67 -2.91 6.72 6.82
C TYR A 67 -2.16 5.69 7.67
N LEU A 68 -2.38 5.66 8.98
CA LEU A 68 -1.79 4.66 9.87
C LEU A 68 -2.29 3.24 9.53
N ILE A 69 -3.59 3.07 9.28
CA ILE A 69 -4.18 1.79 8.87
C ILE A 69 -3.58 1.33 7.54
N LEU A 70 -3.45 2.23 6.56
CA LEU A 70 -2.80 1.93 5.28
C LEU A 70 -1.33 1.49 5.46
N ALA A 71 -0.58 2.15 6.34
CA ALA A 71 0.78 1.75 6.67
C ALA A 71 0.84 0.36 7.31
N LEU A 72 -0.10 0.03 8.21
CA LEU A 72 -0.19 -1.29 8.83
C LEU A 72 -0.56 -2.39 7.81
N VAL A 73 -1.47 -2.11 6.88
CA VAL A 73 -1.82 -3.04 5.78
C VAL A 73 -0.61 -3.28 4.88
N GLY A 74 0.13 -2.22 4.53
CA GLY A 74 1.39 -2.33 3.79
C GLY A 74 2.41 -3.21 4.51
N ALA A 75 2.67 -2.92 5.79
CA ALA A 75 3.59 -3.71 6.63
C ALA A 75 3.18 -5.18 6.75
N GLY A 76 1.89 -5.44 7.01
CA GLY A 76 1.35 -6.79 7.12
C GLY A 76 1.48 -7.60 5.84
N SER A 77 1.29 -6.96 4.68
CA SER A 77 1.48 -7.59 3.37
C SER A 77 2.93 -8.00 3.14
N ILE A 78 3.89 -7.10 3.47
CA ILE A 78 5.33 -7.38 3.36
C ILE A 78 5.70 -8.53 4.30
N PHE A 79 5.31 -8.44 5.58
CA PHE A 79 5.65 -9.43 6.59
C PHE A 79 5.12 -10.83 6.22
N ARG A 80 3.87 -10.91 5.75
CA ARG A 80 3.27 -12.18 5.31
C ARG A 80 4.00 -12.78 4.13
N GLN A 81 4.45 -11.96 3.18
CA GLN A 81 5.21 -12.45 2.04
C GLN A 81 6.63 -12.85 2.37
N LEU A 82 7.28 -12.17 3.31
CA LEU A 82 8.57 -12.60 3.87
C LEU A 82 8.43 -13.94 4.58
N MET A 83 7.36 -14.15 5.35
CA MET A 83 7.06 -15.44 5.96
C MET A 83 6.84 -16.54 4.92
N LEU A 84 6.02 -16.30 3.88
CA LEU A 84 5.81 -17.26 2.80
C LEU A 84 7.11 -17.60 2.06
N HIS A 85 7.97 -16.61 1.81
CA HIS A 85 9.27 -16.84 1.18
C HIS A 85 10.18 -17.72 2.06
N LYS A 86 10.20 -17.47 3.37
CA LYS A 86 10.97 -18.29 4.32
C LYS A 86 10.44 -19.73 4.42
N GLN A 87 9.14 -19.94 4.27
CA GLN A 87 8.53 -21.28 4.23
C GLN A 87 8.88 -22.03 2.94
N GLU A 88 8.80 -21.34 1.79
CA GLU A 88 9.21 -21.89 0.49
C GLU A 88 10.67 -22.35 0.50
N GLN A 89 11.57 -21.56 1.09
CA GLN A 89 12.99 -21.95 1.21
C GLN A 89 13.28 -23.09 2.18
N ARG A 90 12.37 -23.43 3.11
CA ARG A 90 12.55 -24.61 3.99
C ARG A 90 12.11 -25.93 3.34
N MET A 91 11.35 -25.86 2.25
CA MET A 91 10.84 -27.06 1.55
C MET A 91 11.73 -27.47 0.37
N LEU A 92 12.72 -26.65 0.02
CA LEU A 92 13.78 -26.94 -0.95
C LEU A 92 15.04 -27.42 -0.23
#